data_AF-A0AAU4RUH4-F1
#
_entry.id   AF-A0AAU4RUH4-F1
#
_cell.length_a   1.000
_cell.length_b   1.000
_cell.length_c   1.000
_cell.angle_alpha   90.00
_cell.angle_beta   90.00
_cell.angle_gamma   90.00
#
_symmetry.space_group_name_H-M   'P 1'
#
loop_
_entity.id
_entity.type
_entity.pdbx_description
1 polymer ?
#
loop_
_entity_poly.entity_id
_entity_poly.type
_entity_poly.pdbx_seq_one_letter_code
_entity_poly.pdbx_strand_id
1 'polypeptide(L)'
;MGEGTLPRPANRTRPRPHLLGSLRARIVHERTPWGWLAWTVPGDGSPPEIPHRIAVLTPAATRTQRIALRWLARRPAQRIAPVRIPGSLRFSTAAVALVSLVAGLFAVSHAVPVDVALPAMLLAPLLAEHLPDRLDSRARKHVHVVEGDDACRYLQRLAALHTSLVQAAAGSDRYELRRSAEIGHNLLWDAASLLQARDTRAVSDGLVARERLMLQLAHQVAQLIQRTAHEDQTRDLGRPPGLHSLSVPPSTPRPMTAPPLKGTVLMPQPESGPADRTPDVYLLFAHEPYYPGPGTQEINTTVVAADSLLHPQVRQPDGARIHDLLTQGRQPGEIVPLATLTHELNGGADWPTVGDWESVTTDLLQLVRSGDCDALSLGLPEIARALVCTGPHSHVRAYDAAADDFVVYGSSERAAVLDEAGMFLTGIATEQPFWPGDSLLPPLVSRRA
;
A
#
# COMPACT_ATOMS: atom_id res chain seq x y z
N MET A 1 -21.95 -52.93 59.98
CA MET A 1 -21.21 -51.76 60.48
C MET A 1 -20.19 -51.39 59.43
N GLY A 2 -20.36 -50.22 58.81
CA GLY A 2 -19.57 -49.74 57.67
C GLY A 2 -20.30 -48.56 57.04
N GLU A 3 -20.05 -47.37 57.58
CA GLU A 3 -20.58 -46.10 57.10
C GLU A 3 -20.06 -45.80 55.69
N GLY A 4 -20.98 -45.63 54.73
CA GLY A 4 -20.70 -45.16 53.38
C GLY A 4 -21.01 -43.67 53.27
N THR A 5 -19.97 -42.84 53.33
CA THR A 5 -20.04 -41.38 53.22
C THR A 5 -20.34 -40.95 51.79
N LEU A 6 -21.51 -40.33 51.57
CA LEU A 6 -21.90 -39.69 50.30
C LEU A 6 -21.13 -38.36 50.10
N PRO A 7 -20.67 -38.05 48.87
CA PRO A 7 -19.96 -36.81 48.59
C PRO A 7 -20.92 -35.62 48.50
N ARG A 8 -20.49 -34.52 49.12
CA ARG A 8 -21.18 -33.23 49.24
C ARG A 8 -21.14 -32.49 47.88
N PRO A 9 -22.23 -31.86 47.42
CA PRO A 9 -22.24 -31.16 46.14
C PRO A 9 -21.38 -29.89 46.18
N ALA A 10 -20.51 -29.76 45.18
CA ALA A 10 -19.63 -28.61 44.99
C ALA A 10 -20.44 -27.34 44.72
N ASN A 11 -20.14 -26.30 45.50
CA ASN A 11 -20.78 -25.01 45.50
C ASN A 11 -20.47 -24.29 44.16
N ARG A 12 -21.46 -24.16 43.28
CA ARG A 12 -21.37 -23.35 42.05
C ARG A 12 -21.24 -21.87 42.42
N THR A 13 -20.02 -21.37 42.46
CA THR A 13 -19.70 -19.94 42.47
C THR A 13 -20.23 -19.31 41.19
N ARG A 14 -21.28 -18.49 41.31
CA ARG A 14 -21.75 -17.63 40.21
C ARG A 14 -20.62 -16.65 39.84
N PRO A 15 -20.24 -16.53 38.55
CA PRO A 15 -19.29 -15.51 38.13
C PRO A 15 -19.86 -14.13 38.43
N ARG A 16 -19.12 -13.33 39.19
CA ARG A 16 -19.43 -11.91 39.40
C ARG A 16 -19.40 -11.23 38.03
N PRO A 17 -20.43 -10.47 37.63
CA PRO A 17 -20.35 -9.65 36.42
C PRO A 17 -19.25 -8.62 36.66
N HIS A 18 -18.10 -8.81 35.99
CA HIS A 18 -17.08 -7.81 35.91
C HIS A 18 -17.74 -6.56 35.31
N LEU A 19 -17.79 -5.50 36.11
CA LEU A 19 -18.01 -4.12 35.68
C LEU A 19 -16.86 -3.76 34.73
N LEU A 20 -16.89 -4.28 33.50
CA LEU A 20 -16.17 -3.74 32.37
C LEU A 20 -16.80 -2.37 32.12
N GLY A 21 -16.27 -1.36 32.82
CA GLY A 21 -16.56 0.01 32.52
C GLY A 21 -16.30 0.20 31.03
N SER A 22 -17.35 0.47 30.26
CA SER A 22 -17.25 0.72 28.84
C SER A 22 -16.33 1.92 28.65
N LEU A 23 -15.04 1.67 28.38
CA LEU A 23 -14.09 2.70 28.07
C LEU A 23 -14.62 3.38 26.81
N ARG A 24 -15.08 4.63 26.98
CA ARG A 24 -15.70 5.40 25.91
C ARG A 24 -14.69 5.54 24.77
N ALA A 25 -15.10 5.16 23.57
CA ALA A 25 -14.29 5.36 22.37
C ALA A 25 -13.88 6.84 22.25
N ARG A 26 -12.60 7.07 21.97
CA ARG A 26 -12.05 8.42 21.85
C ARG A 26 -11.91 8.77 20.38
N ILE A 27 -12.44 9.93 19.99
CA ILE A 27 -12.25 10.44 18.63
C ILE A 27 -10.91 11.15 18.53
N VAL A 28 -10.05 10.69 17.61
CA VAL A 28 -8.76 11.31 17.29
C VAL A 28 -8.84 11.87 15.88
N HIS A 29 -8.30 13.08 15.67
CA HIS A 29 -8.25 13.70 14.34
C HIS A 29 -6.80 13.81 13.90
N GLU A 30 -6.50 13.27 12.73
CA GLU A 30 -5.21 13.38 12.07
C GLU A 30 -5.29 14.37 10.92
N ARG A 31 -4.23 15.16 10.71
CA ARG A 31 -4.17 16.16 9.65
C ARG A 31 -3.23 15.73 8.55
N THR A 32 -3.65 15.98 7.32
CA THR A 32 -2.85 15.73 6.14
C THR A 32 -2.72 17.00 5.30
N PRO A 33 -1.77 17.08 4.36
CA PRO A 33 -1.64 18.24 3.47
C PRO A 33 -2.90 18.51 2.64
N TRP A 34 -3.66 17.46 2.33
CA TRP A 34 -4.85 17.46 1.48
C TRP A 34 -6.18 17.47 2.27
N GLY A 35 -6.15 17.29 3.60
CA GLY A 35 -7.38 16.97 4.34
C GLY A 35 -7.20 16.71 5.84
N TRP A 36 -8.15 15.95 6.38
CA TRP A 36 -8.06 15.35 7.71
C TRP A 36 -8.80 14.02 7.76
N LEU A 37 -8.39 13.17 8.70
CA LEU A 37 -8.97 11.87 9.02
C LEU A 37 -9.51 11.93 10.45
N ALA A 38 -10.68 11.36 10.69
CA ALA A 38 -11.19 11.15 12.04
C ALA A 38 -11.26 9.66 12.33
N TRP A 39 -10.63 9.29 13.44
CA TRP A 39 -10.45 7.92 13.90
C TRP A 39 -11.28 7.69 15.15
N THR A 40 -11.90 6.51 15.27
CA THR A 40 -12.56 6.06 16.49
C THR A 40 -11.61 5.12 17.21
N VAL A 41 -10.84 5.61 18.17
CA VAL A 41 -9.92 4.78 18.94
C VAL A 41 -10.73 3.99 19.97
N PRO A 42 -10.75 2.65 19.91
CA PRO A 42 -11.45 1.84 20.89
C PRO A 42 -10.84 2.04 22.28
N GLY A 43 -11.63 1.81 23.31
CA GLY A 43 -11.22 2.04 24.70
C GLY A 43 -10.06 1.13 25.16
N ASP A 44 -9.81 0.03 24.45
CA ASP A 44 -8.71 -0.90 24.70
C ASP A 44 -7.35 -0.42 24.18
N GLY A 45 -7.31 0.70 23.43
CA GLY A 45 -6.09 1.27 22.87
C GLY A 45 -5.60 0.60 21.58
N SER A 46 -6.36 -0.34 21.01
CA SER A 46 -6.06 -0.89 19.68
C SER A 46 -6.04 0.21 18.60
N PRO A 47 -5.13 0.14 17.62
CA PRO A 47 -5.09 1.10 16.53
C PRO A 47 -6.34 0.90 15.65
N PRO A 48 -7.11 1.97 15.36
CA PRO A 48 -8.24 1.85 14.45
C PRO A 48 -7.74 1.61 13.01
N GLU A 49 -8.28 0.58 12.35
CA GLU A 49 -7.89 0.23 10.98
C GLU A 49 -8.43 1.21 9.93
N ILE A 50 -9.64 1.74 10.16
CA ILE A 50 -10.37 2.56 9.20
C ILE A 50 -10.83 3.86 9.87
N PRO A 51 -10.59 5.03 9.26
CA PRO A 51 -11.15 6.27 9.73
C PRO A 51 -12.67 6.26 9.50
N HIS A 52 -13.47 6.63 10.50
CA HIS A 52 -14.93 6.71 10.33
C HIS A 52 -15.36 7.92 9.51
N ARG A 53 -14.44 8.88 9.29
CA ARG A 53 -14.67 10.09 8.51
C ARG A 53 -13.40 10.56 7.84
N ILE A 54 -13.50 10.86 6.54
CA ILE A 54 -12.43 11.48 5.77
C ILE A 54 -12.93 12.80 5.20
N ALA A 55 -12.12 13.85 5.30
CA ALA A 55 -12.44 15.13 4.74
C ALA A 55 -11.32 15.62 3.83
N VAL A 56 -11.67 15.87 2.58
CA VAL A 56 -10.74 16.36 1.56
C VAL A 56 -10.98 17.86 1.39
N LEU A 57 -9.92 18.67 1.41
CA LEU A 57 -9.98 20.12 1.17
C LEU A 57 -9.98 20.42 -0.32
N THR A 58 -10.57 21.55 -0.72
CA THR A 58 -10.56 21.97 -2.12
C THR A 58 -9.13 22.31 -2.59
N PRO A 59 -8.71 21.80 -3.77
CA PRO A 59 -7.40 22.09 -4.34
C PRO A 59 -7.23 23.58 -4.68
N ALA A 60 -8.34 24.28 -4.97
CA ALA A 60 -8.35 25.69 -5.29
C ALA A 60 -8.20 26.61 -4.05
N ALA A 61 -8.04 26.05 -2.85
CA ALA A 61 -7.96 26.86 -1.64
C ALA A 61 -6.70 27.74 -1.64
N THR A 62 -6.91 29.06 -1.56
CA THR A 62 -5.83 30.02 -1.35
C THR A 62 -5.08 29.71 -0.05
N ARG A 63 -3.85 30.18 0.12
CA ARG A 63 -3.06 29.95 1.35
C ARG A 63 -3.80 30.41 2.60
N THR A 64 -4.49 31.55 2.53
CA THR A 64 -5.31 32.09 3.63
C THR A 64 -6.54 31.23 3.89
N GLN A 65 -7.21 30.74 2.86
CA GLN A 65 -8.31 29.78 3.00
C GLN A 65 -7.82 28.47 3.63
N ARG A 66 -6.66 27.95 3.24
CA ARG A 66 -6.08 26.75 3.87
C ARG A 66 -5.78 26.96 5.35
N ILE A 67 -5.26 28.13 5.74
CA ILE A 67 -5.04 28.45 7.15
C ILE A 67 -6.37 28.54 7.91
N ALA A 68 -7.37 29.21 7.33
CA ALA A 68 -8.71 29.32 7.92
C ALA A 68 -9.38 27.94 8.05
N LEU A 69 -9.32 27.11 7.01
CA LEU A 69 -9.85 25.74 7.01
C LEU A 69 -9.09 24.84 7.99
N ARG A 70 -7.76 24.98 8.09
CA ARG A 70 -6.96 24.30 9.12
C ARG A 70 -7.33 24.75 10.52
N TRP A 71 -7.68 26.02 10.72
CA TRP A 71 -8.15 26.53 12.00
C TRP A 71 -9.57 26.06 12.32
N LEU A 72 -10.43 25.93 11.31
CA LEU A 72 -11.78 25.37 11.49
C LEU A 72 -11.74 23.88 11.79
N ALA A 73 -10.88 23.13 11.11
CA ALA A 73 -10.59 21.72 11.41
C ALA A 73 -9.78 21.53 12.71
N ARG A 74 -9.20 22.61 13.29
CA ARG A 74 -8.58 22.58 14.63
C ARG A 74 -9.60 22.55 15.75
N ARG A 75 -10.81 23.09 15.51
CA ARG A 75 -11.87 22.91 16.47
C ARG A 75 -12.29 21.46 16.35
N PRO A 76 -12.05 20.61 17.36
CA PRO A 76 -12.76 19.35 17.38
C PRO A 76 -14.23 19.72 17.23
N ALA A 77 -14.95 18.99 16.39
CA ALA A 77 -16.38 18.90 16.55
C ALA A 77 -16.64 18.24 17.92
N GLN A 78 -16.31 18.91 19.02
CA GLN A 78 -16.88 18.68 20.35
C GLN A 78 -18.38 19.02 20.35
N ARG A 79 -18.92 19.46 19.20
CA ARG A 79 -20.29 19.18 18.79
C ARG A 79 -20.41 17.81 18.11
N ILE A 80 -19.79 16.76 18.65
CA ILE A 80 -20.48 15.46 18.77
C ILE A 80 -21.75 15.88 19.47
N ALA A 81 -22.90 15.67 18.85
CA ALA A 81 -24.20 15.89 19.46
C ALA A 81 -24.12 15.47 20.93
N PRO A 82 -24.00 16.40 21.92
CA PRO A 82 -24.52 16.05 23.21
C PRO A 82 -26.00 15.92 22.89
N VAL A 83 -26.54 14.72 23.10
CA VAL A 83 -27.95 14.54 23.44
C VAL A 83 -28.42 15.83 24.09
N ARG A 84 -29.23 16.61 23.38
CA ARG A 84 -29.66 17.99 23.68
C ARG A 84 -29.42 18.39 25.14
N ILE A 85 -28.25 18.96 25.46
CA ILE A 85 -28.14 19.78 26.67
C ILE A 85 -28.19 21.23 26.17
N PRO A 86 -29.35 21.91 26.23
CA PRO A 86 -29.57 23.25 25.65
C PRO A 86 -28.74 24.39 26.26
N GLY A 87 -27.64 24.11 26.99
CA GLY A 87 -26.89 25.09 27.78
C GLY A 87 -25.45 25.42 27.33
N SER A 88 -24.75 24.54 26.61
CA SER A 88 -23.30 24.70 26.37
C SER A 88 -22.94 25.94 25.52
N LEU A 89 -23.76 26.29 24.54
CA LEU A 89 -23.55 27.48 23.70
C LEU A 89 -23.70 28.79 24.49
N ARG A 90 -24.54 28.80 25.52
CA ARG A 90 -24.76 29.98 26.35
C ARG A 90 -23.53 30.34 27.17
N PHE A 91 -22.74 29.35 27.60
CA PHE A 91 -21.52 29.61 28.38
C PHE A 91 -20.41 30.27 27.54
N SER A 92 -20.21 29.82 26.30
CA SER A 92 -19.26 30.43 25.37
C SER A 92 -19.63 31.87 25.06
N THR A 93 -20.90 32.12 24.71
CA THR A 93 -21.38 33.48 24.39
C THR A 93 -21.33 34.38 25.62
N ALA A 94 -21.68 33.87 26.80
CA ALA A 94 -21.58 34.62 28.06
C ALA A 94 -20.13 34.96 28.42
N ALA A 95 -19.19 34.04 28.24
CA ALA A 95 -17.77 34.30 28.47
C ALA A 95 -17.21 35.34 27.50
N VAL A 96 -17.54 35.24 26.21
CA VAL A 96 -17.13 36.26 25.22
C VAL A 96 -17.79 37.60 25.54
N ALA A 97 -19.07 37.64 25.87
CA ALA A 97 -19.76 38.87 26.27
C ALA A 97 -19.09 39.53 27.48
N LEU A 98 -18.70 38.74 28.50
CA LEU A 98 -17.98 39.24 29.67
C LEU A 98 -16.59 39.79 29.30
N VAL A 99 -15.81 39.06 28.50
CA VAL A 99 -14.47 39.50 28.07
C VAL A 99 -14.57 40.76 27.21
N SER A 100 -15.53 40.80 26.28
CA SER A 100 -15.78 41.98 25.44
C SER A 100 -16.22 43.17 26.27
N LEU A 101 -17.04 42.96 27.32
CA LEU A 101 -17.43 44.01 28.25
C LEU A 101 -16.21 44.60 28.99
N VAL A 102 -15.38 43.74 29.58
CA VAL A 102 -14.18 44.17 30.32
C VAL A 102 -13.18 44.89 29.40
N ALA A 103 -12.93 44.33 28.21
CA ALA A 103 -12.02 44.92 27.23
C ALA A 103 -12.54 46.27 26.71
N GLY A 104 -13.85 46.40 26.48
CA GLY A 104 -14.46 47.66 26.06
C GLY A 104 -14.40 48.74 27.13
N LEU A 105 -14.69 48.40 28.39
CA LEU A 105 -14.54 49.32 29.52
C LEU A 105 -13.09 49.79 29.68
N PHE A 106 -12.13 48.88 29.53
CA PHE A 106 -10.70 49.20 29.55
C PHE A 106 -10.29 50.10 28.37
N ALA A 107 -10.81 49.86 27.17
CA ALA A 107 -10.53 50.71 26.01
C ALA A 107 -11.05 52.15 26.22
N VAL A 108 -12.27 52.28 26.75
CA VAL A 108 -12.86 53.59 27.09
C VAL A 108 -12.01 54.31 28.15
N SER A 109 -11.46 53.59 29.14
CA SER A 109 -10.57 54.20 30.14
C SER A 109 -9.23 54.67 29.56
N HIS A 110 -8.86 54.21 28.36
CA HIS A 110 -7.66 54.61 27.61
C HIS A 110 -7.99 55.56 26.45
N ALA A 111 -9.06 56.35 26.59
CA ALA A 111 -9.48 57.38 25.65
C ALA A 111 -9.88 56.87 24.24
N VAL A 112 -10.23 55.58 24.11
CA VAL A 112 -10.92 55.11 22.90
C VAL A 112 -12.34 55.69 22.88
N PRO A 113 -12.80 56.32 21.79
CA PRO A 113 -14.14 56.89 21.71
C PRO A 113 -15.23 55.84 21.95
N VAL A 114 -16.24 56.20 22.75
CA VAL A 114 -17.33 55.30 23.16
C VAL A 114 -18.15 54.82 21.96
N ASP A 115 -18.31 55.66 20.95
CA ASP A 115 -18.96 55.36 19.68
C ASP A 115 -18.22 54.28 18.86
N VAL A 116 -16.95 54.00 19.16
CA VAL A 116 -16.19 52.88 18.59
C VAL A 116 -16.19 51.67 19.53
N ALA A 117 -16.00 51.88 20.83
CA ALA A 117 -15.90 50.78 21.79
C ALA A 117 -17.22 50.01 21.99
N LEU A 118 -18.35 50.72 22.06
CA LEU A 118 -19.64 50.13 22.39
C LEU A 118 -20.19 49.22 21.25
N PRO A 119 -20.11 49.59 19.96
CA PRO A 119 -20.43 48.66 18.88
C PRO A 119 -19.53 47.42 18.88
N ALA A 120 -18.23 47.56 19.13
CA ALA A 120 -17.31 46.42 19.18
C ALA A 120 -17.65 45.46 20.33
N MET A 121 -18.03 45.99 21.51
CA MET A 121 -18.50 45.20 22.66
C MET A 121 -19.75 44.38 22.35
N LEU A 122 -20.71 44.95 21.60
CA LEU A 122 -21.96 44.29 21.23
C LEU A 122 -21.78 43.31 20.07
N LEU A 123 -20.89 43.62 19.13
CA LEU A 123 -20.68 42.83 17.93
C LEU A 123 -19.88 41.55 18.21
N ALA A 124 -18.97 41.56 19.20
CA ALA A 124 -18.17 40.40 19.57
C ALA A 124 -18.98 39.17 20.04
N PRO A 125 -19.97 39.26 20.97
CA PRO A 125 -20.81 38.12 21.33
C PRO A 125 -21.75 37.68 20.20
N LEU A 126 -22.26 38.61 19.39
CA LEU A 126 -23.07 38.28 18.21
C LEU A 126 -22.25 37.49 17.18
N LEU A 127 -21.00 37.89 16.94
CA LEU A 127 -20.05 37.12 16.14
C LEU A 127 -19.76 35.78 16.82
N ALA A 128 -19.52 35.71 18.12
CA ALA A 128 -19.24 34.44 18.80
C ALA A 128 -20.36 33.40 18.65
N GLU A 129 -21.62 33.86 18.61
CA GLU A 129 -22.79 33.00 18.40
C GLU A 129 -22.97 32.57 16.94
N HIS A 130 -22.87 33.50 15.98
CA HIS A 130 -23.26 33.24 14.59
C HIS A 130 -22.08 32.91 13.66
N LEU A 131 -20.87 33.35 14.00
CA LEU A 131 -19.66 33.13 13.20
C LEU A 131 -19.31 31.64 13.10
N PRO A 132 -19.41 30.79 14.13
CA PRO A 132 -19.10 29.37 14.01
C PRO A 132 -19.97 28.68 12.96
N ASP A 133 -21.30 28.85 13.01
CA ASP A 133 -22.20 28.19 12.07
C ASP A 133 -22.03 28.73 10.64
N ARG A 134 -21.76 30.03 10.48
CA ARG A 134 -21.42 30.62 9.18
C ARG A 134 -20.09 30.08 8.65
N LEU A 135 -19.06 29.99 9.50
CA LEU A 135 -17.76 29.44 9.14
C LEU A 135 -17.85 27.95 8.82
N ASP A 136 -18.64 27.18 9.55
CA ASP A 136 -18.90 25.77 9.26
C ASP A 136 -19.64 25.62 7.92
N SER A 137 -20.67 26.43 7.67
CA SER A 137 -21.37 26.41 6.37
C SER A 137 -20.42 26.74 5.21
N ARG A 138 -19.49 27.68 5.44
CA ARG A 138 -18.51 28.09 4.43
C ARG A 138 -17.39 27.08 4.28
N ALA A 139 -16.96 26.44 5.36
CA ALA A 139 -16.00 25.35 5.34
C ALA A 139 -16.57 24.15 4.58
N ARG A 140 -17.84 23.80 4.78
CA ARG A 140 -18.51 22.73 4.02
C ARG A 140 -18.56 22.98 2.50
N LYS A 141 -18.45 24.23 2.05
CA LYS A 141 -18.32 24.54 0.60
C LYS A 141 -16.93 24.22 0.05
N HIS A 142 -15.93 24.10 0.92
CA HIS A 142 -14.52 23.89 0.57
C HIS A 142 -13.97 22.57 1.12
N VAL A 143 -14.84 21.72 1.67
CA VAL A 143 -14.50 20.43 2.25
C VAL A 143 -15.56 19.41 1.86
N HIS A 144 -15.16 18.36 1.15
CA HIS A 144 -16.00 17.18 0.96
C HIS A 144 -15.72 16.22 2.10
N VAL A 145 -16.77 15.95 2.88
CA VAL A 145 -16.70 15.05 4.03
C VAL A 145 -17.42 13.76 3.66
N VAL A 146 -16.68 12.66 3.74
CA VAL A 146 -17.14 11.31 3.43
C VAL A 146 -17.19 10.50 4.72
N GLU A 147 -18.28 9.76 4.87
CA GLU A 147 -18.61 8.91 6.00
C GLU A 147 -18.98 7.52 5.48
N GLY A 148 -18.80 6.51 6.33
CA GLY A 148 -19.10 5.12 6.01
C GLY A 148 -17.85 4.32 5.62
N ASP A 149 -17.75 3.10 6.16
CA ASP A 149 -16.52 2.32 6.16
C ASP A 149 -15.99 2.06 4.74
N ASP A 150 -16.85 1.71 3.79
CA ASP A 150 -16.44 1.41 2.42
C ASP A 150 -15.94 2.65 1.66
N ALA A 151 -16.65 3.77 1.82
CA ALA A 151 -16.29 5.04 1.19
C ALA A 151 -14.99 5.60 1.78
N CYS A 152 -14.82 5.50 3.10
CA CYS A 152 -13.60 5.86 3.80
C CYS A 152 -12.43 4.95 3.40
N ARG A 153 -12.63 3.63 3.32
CA ARG A 153 -11.59 2.67 2.88
C ARG A 153 -11.12 2.98 1.45
N TYR A 154 -12.06 3.27 0.53
CA TYR A 154 -11.71 3.66 -0.83
C TYR A 154 -10.89 4.96 -0.87
N LEU A 155 -11.34 6.01 -0.16
CA LEU A 155 -10.61 7.28 -0.11
C LEU A 155 -9.25 7.16 0.57
N GLN A 156 -9.11 6.30 1.58
CA GLN A 156 -7.84 6.03 2.24
C GLN A 156 -6.82 5.44 1.27
N ARG A 157 -7.23 4.51 0.39
CA ARG A 157 -6.35 3.98 -0.68
C ARG A 157 -5.89 5.08 -1.64
N LEU A 158 -6.82 5.92 -2.13
CA LEU A 158 -6.45 7.05 -3.00
C LEU A 158 -5.55 8.06 -2.29
N ALA A 159 -5.80 8.31 -1.01
CA ALA A 159 -4.99 9.21 -0.20
C ALA A 159 -3.57 8.69 0.01
N ALA A 160 -3.38 7.37 0.14
CA ALA A 160 -2.05 6.75 0.21
C ALA A 160 -1.26 7.00 -1.09
N LEU A 161 -1.88 6.77 -2.26
CA LEU A 161 -1.28 7.09 -3.56
C LEU A 161 -0.98 8.58 -3.70
N HIS A 162 -1.87 9.46 -3.27
CA HIS A 162 -1.61 10.90 -3.31
C HIS A 162 -0.47 11.31 -2.37
N THR A 163 -0.31 10.63 -1.24
CA THR A 163 0.77 10.90 -0.28
C THR A 163 2.14 10.57 -0.88
N SER A 164 2.27 9.48 -1.66
CA SER A 164 3.52 9.18 -2.37
C SER A 164 3.85 10.24 -3.43
N LEU A 165 2.85 10.76 -4.15
CA LEU A 165 3.03 11.88 -5.10
C LEU A 165 3.53 13.14 -4.39
N VAL A 166 2.98 13.47 -3.21
CA VAL A 166 3.40 14.64 -2.44
C VAL A 166 4.82 14.47 -1.90
N GLN A 167 5.18 13.28 -1.42
CA GLN A 167 6.54 12.98 -0.97
C GLN A 167 7.56 13.11 -2.10
N ALA A 168 7.25 12.55 -3.28
CA ALA A 168 8.06 12.71 -4.49
C ALA A 168 8.25 14.19 -4.87
N ALA A 169 7.18 14.97 -4.82
CA ALA A 169 7.22 16.41 -5.13
C ALA A 169 7.99 17.22 -4.08
N ALA A 170 8.00 16.80 -2.81
CA ALA A 170 8.71 17.49 -1.75
C ALA A 170 10.25 17.30 -1.84
N GLY A 171 10.69 16.15 -2.36
CA GLY A 171 12.11 15.84 -2.54
C GLY A 171 12.72 16.35 -3.86
N SER A 172 11.96 17.06 -4.70
CA SER A 172 12.43 17.44 -6.03
C SER A 172 11.89 18.80 -6.48
N ASP A 173 12.76 19.62 -7.08
CA ASP A 173 12.37 20.91 -7.66
C ASP A 173 11.66 20.79 -9.02
N ARG A 174 11.53 19.57 -9.56
CA ARG A 174 10.92 19.32 -10.86
C ARG A 174 9.45 19.76 -10.88
N TYR A 175 9.08 20.47 -11.95
CA TYR A 175 7.73 21.00 -12.11
C TYR A 175 6.71 19.87 -12.30
N GLU A 176 7.09 18.81 -13.01
CA GLU A 176 6.24 17.65 -13.31
C GLU A 176 5.79 16.95 -12.04
N LEU A 177 6.68 16.77 -11.06
CA LEU A 177 6.36 16.11 -9.79
C LEU A 177 5.39 16.96 -8.96
N ARG A 178 5.62 18.27 -8.87
CA ARG A 178 4.69 19.20 -8.23
C ARG A 178 3.33 19.20 -8.92
N ARG A 179 3.32 19.18 -10.26
CA ARG A 179 2.09 19.10 -11.06
C ARG A 179 1.34 17.78 -10.85
N SER A 180 2.04 16.66 -10.76
CA SER A 180 1.43 15.36 -10.44
C SER A 180 0.80 15.36 -9.05
N ALA A 181 1.45 15.94 -8.04
CA ALA A 181 0.83 16.09 -6.73
C ALA A 181 -0.45 16.94 -6.79
N GLU A 182 -0.45 18.04 -7.55
CA GLU A 182 -1.67 18.86 -7.75
C GLU A 182 -2.79 18.06 -8.44
N ILE A 183 -2.49 17.31 -9.51
CA ILE A 183 -3.47 16.49 -10.22
C ILE A 183 -4.04 15.42 -9.28
N GLY A 184 -3.17 14.73 -8.52
CA GLY A 184 -3.59 13.76 -7.51
C GLY A 184 -4.54 14.37 -6.47
N HIS A 185 -4.26 15.59 -6.01
CA HIS A 185 -5.16 16.27 -5.07
C HIS A 185 -6.54 16.57 -5.68
N ASN A 186 -6.60 16.98 -6.95
CA ASN A 186 -7.87 17.17 -7.68
C ASN A 186 -8.66 15.86 -7.82
N LEU A 187 -7.99 14.76 -8.17
CA LEU A 187 -8.63 13.44 -8.27
C LEU A 187 -9.21 12.99 -6.93
N LEU A 188 -8.50 13.22 -5.83
CA LEU A 188 -8.96 12.91 -4.48
C LEU A 188 -10.19 13.75 -4.09
N TRP A 189 -10.19 15.04 -4.43
CA TRP A 189 -11.31 15.95 -4.21
C TRP A 189 -12.56 15.50 -4.99
N ASP A 190 -12.40 15.16 -6.27
CA ASP A 190 -13.51 14.71 -7.10
C ASP A 190 -14.07 13.37 -6.63
N ALA A 191 -13.21 12.43 -6.22
CA ALA A 191 -13.63 11.16 -5.64
C ALA A 191 -14.45 11.37 -4.36
N ALA A 192 -14.01 12.29 -3.47
CA ALA A 192 -14.77 12.64 -2.28
C ALA A 192 -16.12 13.27 -2.61
N SER A 193 -16.20 14.08 -3.67
CA SER A 193 -17.47 14.66 -4.13
C SER A 193 -18.46 13.59 -4.61
N LEU A 194 -18.00 12.55 -5.32
CA LEU A 194 -18.82 11.44 -5.79
C LEU A 194 -19.33 10.59 -4.63
N LEU A 195 -18.46 10.26 -3.68
CA LEU A 195 -18.84 9.45 -2.51
C LEU A 195 -19.83 10.16 -1.59
N GLN A 196 -19.84 11.50 -1.61
CA GLN A 196 -20.83 12.28 -0.88
C GLN A 196 -22.26 12.11 -1.43
N ALA A 197 -22.42 11.67 -2.69
CA ALA A 197 -23.72 11.53 -3.36
C ALA A 197 -24.58 10.33 -2.88
N ARG A 198 -24.15 9.58 -1.85
CA ARG A 198 -24.81 8.43 -1.20
C ARG A 198 -25.10 7.19 -2.05
N ASP A 199 -25.37 7.32 -3.35
CA ASP A 199 -25.52 6.16 -4.23
C ASP A 199 -24.17 5.74 -4.82
N THR A 200 -23.46 4.88 -4.08
CA THR A 200 -22.15 4.36 -4.50
C THR A 200 -22.23 3.49 -5.75
N ARG A 201 -23.37 2.87 -6.03
CA ARG A 201 -23.56 2.03 -7.23
C ARG A 201 -23.67 2.87 -8.49
N ALA A 202 -24.39 3.99 -8.43
CA ALA A 202 -24.51 4.89 -9.58
C ALA A 202 -23.20 5.60 -9.95
N VAL A 203 -22.23 5.69 -9.02
CA VAL A 203 -20.95 6.40 -9.24
C VAL A 203 -19.75 5.47 -9.37
N SER A 204 -19.93 4.14 -9.37
CA SER A 204 -18.83 3.16 -9.37
C SER A 204 -17.86 3.36 -10.52
N ASP A 205 -18.36 3.58 -11.74
CA ASP A 205 -17.53 3.74 -12.93
C ASP A 205 -16.65 4.99 -12.84
N GLY A 206 -17.20 6.08 -12.29
CA GLY A 206 -16.50 7.33 -12.04
C GLY A 206 -15.41 7.20 -10.98
N LEU A 207 -15.60 6.34 -9.97
CA LEU A 207 -14.60 6.02 -8.95
C LEU A 207 -13.50 5.13 -9.52
N VAL A 208 -13.84 4.06 -10.25
CA VAL A 208 -12.85 3.16 -10.89
C VAL A 208 -11.97 3.94 -11.86
N ALA A 209 -12.55 4.85 -12.66
CA ALA A 209 -11.77 5.70 -13.57
C ALA A 209 -10.76 6.59 -12.83
N ARG A 210 -11.15 7.20 -11.71
CA ARG A 210 -10.26 8.05 -10.89
C ARG A 210 -9.14 7.26 -10.22
N GLU A 211 -9.45 6.05 -9.75
CA GLU A 211 -8.46 5.14 -9.17
C GLU A 211 -7.41 4.73 -10.20
N ARG A 212 -7.83 4.33 -11.40
CA ARG A 212 -6.91 4.04 -12.52
C ARG A 212 -6.03 5.23 -12.87
N LEU A 213 -6.60 6.43 -12.96
CA LEU A 213 -5.82 7.65 -13.24
C LEU A 213 -4.81 7.95 -12.13
N MET A 214 -5.17 7.77 -10.86
CA MET A 214 -4.25 7.98 -9.74
C MET A 214 -3.10 6.97 -9.76
N LEU A 215 -3.39 5.69 -10.05
CA LEU A 215 -2.38 4.64 -10.18
C LEU A 215 -1.42 4.91 -11.35
N GLN A 216 -1.96 5.31 -12.51
CA GLN A 216 -1.15 5.70 -13.67
C GLN A 216 -0.24 6.88 -13.34
N LEU A 217 -0.75 7.89 -12.63
CA LEU A 217 0.01 9.06 -12.22
C LEU A 217 1.13 8.69 -11.24
N ALA A 218 0.85 7.83 -10.26
CA ALA A 218 1.84 7.32 -9.32
C ALA A 218 2.94 6.52 -10.02
N HIS A 219 2.57 5.65 -10.96
CA HIS A 219 3.51 4.87 -11.75
C HIS A 219 4.41 5.75 -12.63
N GLN A 220 3.84 6.76 -13.31
CA GLN A 220 4.61 7.72 -14.10
C GLN A 220 5.61 8.51 -13.24
N VAL A 221 5.22 8.92 -12.04
CA VAL A 221 6.12 9.59 -11.09
C VAL A 221 7.24 8.66 -10.65
N ALA A 222 6.94 7.39 -10.35
CA ALA A 222 7.95 6.40 -9.98
C ALA A 222 8.97 6.19 -11.13
N GLN A 223 8.50 6.02 -12.36
CA GLN A 223 9.37 5.90 -13.55
C GLN A 223 10.23 7.16 -13.75
N LEU A 224 9.65 8.35 -13.56
CA LEU A 224 10.40 9.60 -13.66
C LEU A 224 11.52 9.64 -12.63
N ILE A 225 11.24 9.35 -11.35
CA ILE A 225 12.26 9.31 -10.29
C ILE A 225 13.39 8.33 -10.64
N GLN A 226 13.06 7.13 -11.10
CA GLN A 226 14.05 6.13 -11.50
C GLN A 226 14.95 6.62 -12.64
N ARG A 227 14.37 7.22 -13.70
CA ARG A 227 15.15 7.79 -14.80
C ARG A 227 16.11 8.86 -14.31
N THR A 228 15.67 9.70 -13.36
CA THR A 228 16.50 10.78 -12.84
C THR A 228 17.65 10.30 -11.97
N ALA A 229 17.42 9.26 -11.16
CA ALA A 229 18.48 8.64 -10.38
C ALA A 229 19.57 8.05 -11.29
N HIS A 230 19.18 7.47 -12.44
CA HIS A 230 20.14 6.95 -13.42
C HIS A 230 20.92 8.05 -14.16
N GLU A 231 20.27 9.17 -14.50
CA GLU A 231 20.93 10.34 -15.10
C GLU A 231 21.96 10.98 -14.15
N ASP A 232 21.64 11.08 -12.86
CA ASP A 232 22.57 11.65 -11.88
C ASP A 232 23.76 10.71 -11.61
N GLN A 233 23.52 9.38 -11.58
CA GLN A 233 24.59 8.39 -11.44
C GLN A 233 25.57 8.41 -12.63
N THR A 234 25.05 8.57 -13.86
CA THR A 234 25.89 8.67 -15.07
C THR A 234 26.69 9.97 -15.14
N ARG A 235 26.13 11.09 -14.64
CA ARG A 235 26.87 12.36 -14.54
C ARG A 235 28.02 12.31 -13.54
N ASP A 236 27.87 11.59 -12.44
CA ASP A 236 28.93 11.47 -11.43
C ASP A 236 30.10 10.61 -11.94
N LEU A 237 29.80 9.53 -12.69
CA LEU A 237 30.82 8.71 -13.36
C LEU A 237 31.49 9.42 -14.55
N GLY A 238 30.80 10.37 -15.18
CA GLY A 238 31.32 11.16 -16.30
C GLY A 238 32.20 12.34 -15.88
N ARG A 239 32.33 12.64 -14.59
CA ARG A 239 33.25 13.68 -14.09
C ARG A 239 34.65 13.07 -14.01
N PRO A 240 35.60 13.45 -14.89
CA PRO A 240 36.92 12.85 -14.90
C PRO A 240 37.58 13.09 -13.53
N PRO A 241 38.05 12.05 -12.83
CA PRO A 241 39.03 12.23 -11.77
C PRO A 241 40.19 13.01 -12.38
N GLY A 242 40.68 14.04 -11.69
CA GLY A 242 41.76 14.89 -12.17
C GLY A 242 42.84 14.11 -12.92
N LEU A 243 43.08 14.52 -14.15
CA LEU A 243 44.11 14.00 -15.04
C LEU A 243 45.46 13.91 -14.33
N HIS A 244 45.90 12.69 -14.03
CA HIS A 244 47.29 12.34 -14.28
C HIS A 244 47.36 11.51 -15.57
N SER A 245 47.96 12.17 -16.55
CA SER A 245 48.37 11.69 -17.86
C SER A 245 49.16 10.38 -17.77
N LEU A 246 48.90 9.45 -18.69
CA LEU A 246 49.87 9.05 -19.71
C LEU A 246 49.25 8.08 -20.73
N SER A 247 49.51 8.40 -22.00
CA SER A 247 49.05 7.79 -23.24
C SER A 247 49.60 6.39 -23.49
N VAL A 248 48.78 5.50 -24.07
CA VAL A 248 49.26 4.38 -24.93
C VAL A 248 48.29 4.17 -26.11
N PRO A 249 48.77 3.93 -27.35
CA PRO A 249 47.98 3.85 -28.58
C PRO A 249 47.43 2.43 -28.89
N PRO A 250 46.54 2.29 -29.90
CA PRO A 250 45.71 1.11 -30.12
C PRO A 250 46.36 0.08 -31.05
N SER A 251 46.05 -1.20 -30.81
CA SER A 251 46.37 -2.32 -31.71
C SER A 251 45.16 -3.24 -31.87
N THR A 252 44.70 -3.39 -33.12
CA THR A 252 43.80 -4.44 -33.64
C THR A 252 44.50 -4.98 -34.91
N PRO A 253 44.08 -6.08 -35.57
CA PRO A 253 43.30 -7.28 -35.17
C PRO A 253 44.02 -8.59 -35.62
N ARG A 254 43.49 -9.79 -35.30
CA ARG A 254 43.18 -10.86 -36.29
C ARG A 254 42.63 -12.18 -35.70
N PRO A 255 41.94 -13.00 -36.53
CA PRO A 255 40.98 -14.04 -36.14
C PRO A 255 41.60 -15.44 -36.11
N MET A 256 40.94 -16.40 -35.45
CA MET A 256 41.07 -17.81 -35.79
C MET A 256 39.76 -18.59 -35.63
N THR A 257 39.59 -19.44 -36.64
CA THR A 257 38.46 -20.28 -37.06
C THR A 257 38.35 -21.57 -36.25
N ALA A 258 37.13 -22.12 -36.17
CA ALA A 258 36.75 -23.42 -35.59
C ALA A 258 37.42 -24.64 -36.26
N PRO A 259 37.32 -25.86 -35.68
CA PRO A 259 36.32 -26.81 -36.20
C PRO A 259 35.68 -27.78 -35.15
N PRO A 260 34.68 -28.61 -35.58
CA PRO A 260 33.66 -29.25 -34.74
C PRO A 260 33.86 -30.77 -34.57
N LEU A 261 33.12 -31.39 -33.65
CA LEU A 261 32.89 -32.84 -33.48
C LEU A 261 31.84 -32.99 -32.35
N LYS A 262 30.88 -33.92 -32.30
CA LYS A 262 30.49 -35.07 -33.11
C LYS A 262 29.08 -35.47 -32.62
N GLY A 263 28.15 -35.74 -33.52
CA GLY A 263 26.80 -36.17 -33.17
C GLY A 263 26.75 -37.59 -32.60
N THR A 264 25.76 -37.84 -31.75
CA THR A 264 25.26 -39.19 -31.47
C THR A 264 23.73 -39.17 -31.59
N VAL A 265 23.24 -40.04 -32.46
CA VAL A 265 21.85 -40.22 -32.87
C VAL A 265 21.24 -41.38 -32.06
N LEU A 266 20.09 -41.06 -31.44
CA LEU A 266 18.87 -41.85 -31.16
C LEU A 266 18.94 -43.34 -30.75
N MET A 267 18.29 -43.62 -29.62
CA MET A 267 17.39 -44.76 -29.45
C MET A 267 16.05 -44.23 -28.87
N PRO A 268 14.90 -44.78 -29.30
CA PRO A 268 13.57 -44.30 -28.92
C PRO A 268 13.19 -44.84 -27.54
N GLN A 269 12.81 -43.94 -26.63
CA GLN A 269 12.20 -44.31 -25.36
C GLN A 269 10.70 -44.59 -25.56
N PRO A 270 10.12 -45.57 -24.83
CA PRO A 270 8.72 -45.95 -24.98
C PRO A 270 7.78 -44.83 -24.53
N GLU A 271 6.59 -44.79 -25.13
CA GLU A 271 5.50 -43.88 -24.78
C GLU A 271 5.25 -43.85 -23.26
N SER A 272 5.53 -42.70 -22.64
CA SER A 272 5.24 -42.43 -21.24
C SER A 272 3.73 -42.24 -21.08
N GLY A 273 3.09 -43.14 -20.33
CA GLY A 273 1.77 -42.91 -19.77
C GLY A 273 1.77 -41.74 -18.76
N PRO A 274 0.59 -41.27 -18.31
CA PRO A 274 0.40 -40.02 -17.57
C PRO A 274 0.95 -39.99 -16.12
N ALA A 275 1.89 -40.86 -15.77
CA ALA A 275 2.39 -41.07 -14.41
C ALA A 275 3.82 -40.58 -14.15
N ASP A 276 4.52 -40.02 -15.14
CA ASP A 276 5.88 -39.50 -14.98
C ASP A 276 5.84 -37.96 -14.88
N ARG A 277 5.18 -37.45 -13.84
CA ARG A 277 5.20 -36.01 -13.55
C ARG A 277 6.61 -35.67 -13.11
N THR A 278 7.31 -34.87 -13.93
CA THR A 278 8.51 -34.16 -13.49
C THR A 278 8.21 -33.48 -12.16
N PRO A 279 9.06 -33.67 -11.14
CA PRO A 279 8.77 -33.16 -9.82
C PRO A 279 8.64 -31.64 -9.83
N ASP A 280 7.66 -31.16 -9.07
CA ASP A 280 7.12 -29.81 -9.18
C ASP A 280 8.18 -28.76 -8.83
N VAL A 281 8.46 -27.87 -9.78
CA VAL A 281 9.15 -26.60 -9.54
C VAL A 281 8.09 -25.56 -9.22
N TYR A 282 8.39 -24.59 -8.37
CA TYR A 282 7.44 -23.59 -7.92
C TYR A 282 7.89 -22.18 -8.28
N LEU A 283 6.95 -21.35 -8.73
CA LEU A 283 7.17 -19.93 -8.96
C LEU A 283 6.74 -19.14 -7.73
N LEU A 284 7.64 -18.32 -7.19
CA LEU A 284 7.31 -17.32 -6.16
C LEU A 284 7.32 -15.94 -6.78
N PHE A 285 6.25 -15.18 -6.59
CA PHE A 285 6.18 -13.78 -7.03
C PHE A 285 5.51 -12.89 -6.00
N ALA A 286 6.08 -11.70 -5.80
CA ALA A 286 5.45 -10.65 -5.01
C ALA A 286 4.47 -9.86 -5.89
N HIS A 287 3.40 -9.40 -5.28
CA HIS A 287 2.37 -8.60 -5.97
C HIS A 287 1.86 -7.49 -5.04
N GLU A 288 0.97 -6.64 -5.55
CA GLU A 288 0.34 -5.61 -4.72
C GLU A 288 -0.40 -6.27 -3.53
N PRO A 289 -0.20 -5.80 -2.28
CA PRO A 289 -0.84 -6.39 -1.12
C PRO A 289 -2.36 -6.37 -1.20
N TYR A 290 -3.00 -7.43 -0.71
CA TYR A 290 -4.45 -7.50 -0.56
C TYR A 290 -4.85 -8.31 0.67
N TYR A 291 -6.09 -8.13 1.11
CA TYR A 291 -6.66 -8.84 2.26
C TYR A 291 -7.80 -9.73 1.75
N PRO A 292 -7.70 -11.07 1.87
CA PRO A 292 -8.72 -11.99 1.37
C PRO A 292 -10.05 -11.88 2.15
N GLY A 293 -10.03 -11.36 3.37
CA GLY A 293 -11.24 -11.06 4.13
C GLY A 293 -11.00 -10.12 5.31
N PRO A 294 -12.07 -9.72 6.03
CA PRO A 294 -11.93 -8.95 7.26
C PRO A 294 -11.16 -9.75 8.32
N GLY A 295 -10.14 -9.14 8.93
CA GLY A 295 -9.34 -9.76 10.00
C GLY A 295 -8.34 -10.83 9.54
N THR A 296 -8.15 -11.02 8.23
CA THR A 296 -7.12 -11.92 7.69
C THR A 296 -5.78 -11.20 7.60
N GLN A 297 -4.68 -11.96 7.59
CA GLN A 297 -3.36 -11.42 7.31
C GLN A 297 -3.30 -10.84 5.89
N GLU A 298 -2.50 -9.78 5.72
CA GLU A 298 -2.16 -9.24 4.40
C GLU A 298 -1.47 -10.32 3.55
N ILE A 299 -1.87 -10.48 2.29
CA ILE A 299 -1.16 -11.32 1.32
C ILE A 299 -0.44 -10.39 0.35
N ASN A 300 0.87 -10.57 0.22
CA ASN A 300 1.70 -9.75 -0.66
C ASN A 300 2.68 -10.58 -1.51
N THR A 301 2.71 -11.90 -1.32
CA THR A 301 3.55 -12.85 -2.04
C THR A 301 2.76 -14.13 -2.26
N THR A 302 2.90 -14.73 -3.43
CA THR A 302 2.21 -15.99 -3.78
C THR A 302 3.22 -16.99 -4.36
N VAL A 303 3.08 -18.26 -3.97
CA VAL A 303 3.77 -19.40 -4.58
C VAL A 303 2.77 -20.28 -5.30
N VAL A 304 3.06 -20.62 -6.56
CA VAL A 304 2.27 -21.52 -7.40
C VAL A 304 3.13 -22.63 -7.99
N ALA A 305 2.55 -23.78 -8.32
CA ALA A 305 3.23 -24.77 -9.14
C ALA A 305 3.57 -24.17 -10.52
N ALA A 306 4.77 -24.46 -11.04
CA ALA A 306 5.22 -23.98 -12.35
C ALA A 306 4.19 -24.25 -13.44
N ASP A 307 3.59 -25.45 -13.43
CA ASP A 307 2.58 -25.91 -14.38
C ASP A 307 1.34 -25.00 -14.45
N SER A 308 1.06 -24.18 -13.43
CA SER A 308 -0.01 -23.18 -13.47
C SER A 308 0.19 -22.13 -14.56
N LEU A 309 1.44 -21.91 -15.01
CA LEU A 309 1.77 -21.06 -16.15
C LEU A 309 1.23 -21.59 -17.49
N LEU A 310 0.91 -22.88 -17.56
CA LEU A 310 0.33 -23.54 -18.73
C LEU A 310 -1.20 -23.50 -18.73
N HIS A 311 -1.81 -22.89 -17.72
CA HIS A 311 -3.26 -22.77 -17.65
C HIS A 311 -3.80 -21.88 -18.78
N PRO A 312 -4.94 -22.21 -19.43
CA PRO A 312 -5.47 -21.45 -20.57
C PRO A 312 -5.84 -19.99 -20.28
N GLN A 313 -6.10 -19.66 -19.01
CA GLN A 313 -6.38 -18.27 -18.60
C GLN A 313 -5.10 -17.44 -18.41
N VAL A 314 -3.93 -18.08 -18.28
CA VAL A 314 -2.64 -17.39 -18.33
C VAL A 314 -2.33 -17.07 -19.79
N ARG A 315 -1.95 -15.83 -20.09
CA ARG A 315 -1.60 -15.41 -21.44
C ARG A 315 -0.53 -16.30 -22.07
N GLN A 316 -0.87 -16.89 -23.21
CA GLN A 316 0.03 -17.67 -24.04
C GLN A 316 0.46 -16.87 -25.28
N PRO A 317 1.67 -17.08 -25.82
CA PRO A 317 2.66 -18.11 -25.47
C PRO A 317 3.56 -17.76 -24.27
N ASP A 318 3.34 -16.60 -23.64
CA ASP A 318 4.24 -16.06 -22.62
C ASP A 318 4.32 -16.97 -21.38
N GLY A 319 3.18 -17.45 -20.87
CA GLY A 319 3.13 -18.41 -19.77
C GLY A 319 3.96 -19.66 -20.04
N ALA A 320 3.80 -20.28 -21.21
CA ALA A 320 4.57 -21.47 -21.59
C ALA A 320 6.07 -21.19 -21.77
N ARG A 321 6.48 -20.01 -22.24
CA ARG A 321 7.91 -19.65 -22.32
C ARG A 321 8.52 -19.42 -20.94
N ILE A 322 7.77 -18.83 -20.01
CA ILE A 322 8.18 -18.67 -18.62
C ILE A 322 8.26 -20.03 -17.93
N HIS A 323 7.32 -20.94 -18.22
CA HIS A 323 7.34 -22.32 -17.72
C HIS A 323 8.61 -23.07 -18.15
N ASP A 324 8.97 -23.01 -19.43
CA ASP A 324 10.19 -23.62 -19.95
C ASP A 324 11.44 -23.09 -19.22
N LEU A 325 11.55 -21.75 -19.10
CA LEU A 325 12.65 -21.10 -18.40
C LEU A 325 12.72 -21.52 -16.92
N LEU A 326 11.55 -21.59 -16.28
CA LEU A 326 11.43 -21.92 -14.86
C LEU A 326 11.79 -23.38 -14.60
N THR A 327 11.48 -24.31 -15.50
CA THR A 327 11.71 -25.75 -15.29
C THR A 327 13.07 -26.23 -15.77
N GLN A 328 13.73 -25.48 -16.66
CA GLN A 328 15.02 -25.88 -17.21
C GLN A 328 16.15 -25.88 -16.17
N GLY A 329 16.69 -27.06 -15.89
CA GLY A 329 17.86 -27.24 -15.03
C GLY A 329 17.58 -27.08 -13.53
N ARG A 330 16.31 -27.07 -13.12
CA ARG A 330 15.91 -26.94 -11.72
C ARG A 330 15.81 -28.26 -10.99
N GLN A 331 15.90 -28.17 -9.67
CA GLN A 331 15.67 -29.31 -8.80
C GLN A 331 14.18 -29.53 -8.51
N PRO A 332 13.77 -30.79 -8.33
CA PRO A 332 12.51 -31.16 -7.70
C PRO A 332 12.20 -30.32 -6.45
N GLY A 333 11.04 -29.67 -6.38
CA GLY A 333 10.63 -28.91 -5.19
C GLY A 333 11.25 -27.52 -5.03
N GLU A 334 12.06 -27.07 -6.00
CA GLU A 334 12.72 -25.77 -5.93
C GLU A 334 11.69 -24.62 -6.03
N ILE A 335 11.73 -23.69 -5.05
CA ILE A 335 11.00 -22.43 -5.11
C ILE A 335 11.88 -21.39 -5.78
N VAL A 336 11.49 -20.94 -6.97
CA VAL A 336 12.22 -19.96 -7.75
C VAL A 336 11.48 -18.62 -7.71
N PRO A 337 12.05 -17.59 -7.05
CA PRO A 337 11.49 -16.25 -7.12
C PRO A 337 11.57 -15.67 -8.54
N LEU A 338 10.57 -14.91 -8.95
CA LEU A 338 10.56 -14.19 -10.22
C LEU A 338 11.78 -13.25 -10.37
N ALA A 339 12.29 -12.71 -9.25
CA ALA A 339 13.51 -11.92 -9.25
C ALA A 339 14.77 -12.76 -9.57
N THR A 340 14.78 -14.06 -9.25
CA THR A 340 15.83 -14.99 -9.71
C THR A 340 15.77 -15.14 -11.23
N LEU A 341 14.58 -15.38 -11.80
CA LEU A 341 14.43 -15.46 -13.27
C LEU A 341 14.85 -14.15 -13.96
N THR A 342 14.45 -13.02 -13.38
CA THR A 342 14.84 -11.70 -13.86
C THR A 342 16.36 -11.54 -13.85
N HIS A 343 17.02 -11.99 -12.78
CA HIS A 343 18.48 -11.94 -12.70
C HIS A 343 19.15 -12.78 -13.78
N GLU A 344 18.67 -14.00 -14.01
CA GLU A 344 19.18 -14.91 -15.04
C GLU A 344 18.96 -14.39 -16.46
N LEU A 345 17.88 -13.64 -16.67
CA LEU A 345 17.58 -12.92 -17.92
C LEU A 345 18.34 -11.59 -18.02
N ASN A 346 19.63 -11.61 -17.67
CA ASN A 346 20.53 -10.46 -17.73
C ASN A 346 19.97 -9.24 -16.97
N GLY A 347 19.49 -9.46 -15.74
CA GLY A 347 18.86 -8.41 -14.93
C GLY A 347 17.53 -7.90 -15.49
N GLY A 348 16.86 -8.67 -16.33
CA GLY A 348 15.56 -8.40 -16.93
C GLY A 348 15.61 -7.80 -18.33
N ALA A 349 16.80 -7.57 -18.88
CA ALA A 349 16.96 -7.05 -20.24
C ALA A 349 16.38 -8.00 -21.30
N ASP A 350 16.37 -9.31 -21.03
CA ASP A 350 15.93 -10.33 -21.98
C ASP A 350 14.46 -10.72 -21.84
N TRP A 351 13.73 -10.14 -20.86
CA TRP A 351 12.29 -10.38 -20.70
C TRP A 351 11.46 -10.20 -21.98
N PRO A 352 11.68 -9.17 -22.82
CA PRO A 352 10.93 -9.01 -24.07
C PRO A 352 11.06 -10.18 -25.06
N THR A 353 12.10 -11.01 -24.93
CA THR A 353 12.29 -12.21 -25.75
C THR A 353 11.55 -13.42 -25.19
N VAL A 354 11.26 -13.43 -23.88
CA VAL A 354 10.53 -14.47 -23.18
C VAL A 354 9.02 -14.17 -23.22
N GLY A 355 8.59 -13.03 -22.69
CA GLY A 355 7.18 -12.65 -22.63
C GLY A 355 6.90 -11.52 -21.65
N ASP A 356 5.63 -11.10 -21.59
CA ASP A 356 5.14 -10.09 -20.66
C ASP A 356 4.87 -10.71 -19.27
N TRP A 357 5.91 -10.76 -18.44
CA TRP A 357 5.84 -11.33 -17.09
C TRP A 357 4.85 -10.58 -16.17
N GLU A 358 4.63 -9.28 -16.38
CA GLU A 358 3.69 -8.47 -15.57
C GLU A 358 2.25 -8.92 -15.83
N SER A 359 1.89 -9.09 -17.11
CA SER A 359 0.59 -9.66 -17.48
C SER A 359 0.45 -11.10 -16.99
N VAL A 360 1.48 -11.94 -17.14
CA VAL A 360 1.42 -13.35 -16.69
C VAL A 360 1.22 -13.46 -15.18
N THR A 361 1.94 -12.68 -14.37
CA THR A 361 1.76 -12.67 -12.91
C THR A 361 0.39 -12.12 -12.50
N THR A 362 -0.16 -11.17 -13.26
CA THR A 362 -1.53 -10.69 -13.08
C THR A 362 -2.56 -11.79 -13.35
N ASP A 363 -2.41 -12.55 -14.44
CA ASP A 363 -3.30 -13.67 -14.78
C ASP A 363 -3.21 -14.79 -13.74
N LEU A 364 -1.99 -15.14 -13.28
CA LEU A 364 -1.80 -16.11 -12.19
C LEU A 364 -2.49 -15.66 -10.90
N LEU A 365 -2.38 -14.38 -10.53
CA LEU A 365 -3.06 -13.88 -9.34
C LEU A 365 -4.59 -13.93 -9.47
N GLN A 366 -5.12 -13.78 -10.68
CA GLN A 366 -6.55 -13.98 -10.92
C GLN A 366 -6.96 -15.45 -10.73
N LEU A 367 -6.19 -16.40 -11.25
CA LEU A 367 -6.42 -17.84 -11.04
C LEU A 367 -6.43 -18.23 -9.57
N VAL A 368 -5.44 -17.74 -8.82
CA VAL A 368 -5.33 -17.96 -7.37
C VAL A 368 -6.59 -17.44 -6.66
N ARG A 369 -7.10 -16.27 -7.08
CA ARG A 369 -8.27 -15.65 -6.45
C ARG A 369 -9.60 -16.29 -6.85
N SER A 370 -9.70 -16.86 -8.05
CA SER A 370 -10.87 -17.64 -8.46
C SER A 370 -10.87 -19.06 -7.89
N GLY A 371 -9.73 -19.52 -7.36
CA GLY A 371 -9.57 -20.89 -6.87
C GLY A 371 -9.40 -21.89 -8.01
N ASP A 372 -8.95 -21.43 -9.18
CA ASP A 372 -8.72 -22.26 -10.37
C ASP A 372 -7.30 -22.88 -10.39
N CYS A 373 -6.50 -22.65 -9.35
CA CYS A 373 -5.30 -23.40 -9.02
C CYS A 373 -5.00 -23.32 -7.51
N ASP A 374 -4.21 -24.26 -7.00
CA ASP A 374 -3.68 -24.19 -5.64
C ASP A 374 -2.57 -23.13 -5.56
N ALA A 375 -2.48 -22.48 -4.40
CA ALA A 375 -1.49 -21.44 -4.15
C ALA A 375 -1.17 -21.31 -2.66
N LEU A 376 0.09 -21.01 -2.36
CA LEU A 376 0.54 -20.66 -1.02
C LEU A 376 0.62 -19.14 -0.97
N SER A 377 -0.38 -18.54 -0.33
CA SER A 377 -0.46 -17.10 -0.14
C SER A 377 0.26 -16.68 1.14
N LEU A 378 1.25 -15.80 1.01
CA LEU A 378 2.12 -15.38 2.10
C LEU A 378 2.01 -13.87 2.35
N GLY A 379 1.92 -13.52 3.63
CA GLY A 379 2.05 -12.15 4.13
C GLY A 379 3.45 -11.88 4.61
N LEU A 380 4.42 -11.78 3.70
CA LEU A 380 5.82 -11.61 4.07
C LEU A 380 6.05 -10.23 4.71
N PRO A 381 6.86 -10.14 5.80
CA PRO A 381 7.35 -8.86 6.31
C PRO A 381 8.08 -8.07 5.22
N GLU A 382 8.12 -6.75 5.33
CA GLU A 382 8.67 -5.84 4.31
C GLU A 382 10.10 -6.22 3.86
N ILE A 383 10.99 -6.55 4.82
CA ILE A 383 12.36 -6.97 4.51
C ILE A 383 12.41 -8.32 3.79
N ALA A 384 11.62 -9.30 4.24
CA ALA A 384 11.54 -10.61 3.59
C ALA A 384 11.01 -10.50 2.16
N ARG A 385 9.95 -9.69 1.96
CA ARG A 385 9.40 -9.36 0.64
C ARG A 385 10.45 -8.68 -0.25
N ALA A 386 11.19 -7.70 0.28
CA ALA A 386 12.25 -7.03 -0.46
C ALA A 386 13.36 -8.01 -0.89
N LEU A 387 13.76 -8.93 0.00
CA LEU A 387 14.78 -9.94 -0.31
C LEU A 387 14.36 -10.87 -1.46
N VAL A 388 13.12 -11.35 -1.49
CA VAL A 388 12.62 -12.21 -2.59
C VAL A 388 12.37 -11.43 -3.89
N CYS A 389 12.21 -10.11 -3.82
CA CYS A 389 12.07 -9.22 -4.99
C CYS A 389 13.40 -8.76 -5.58
N THR A 390 14.53 -9.08 -4.96
CA THR A 390 15.86 -8.73 -5.46
C THR A 390 16.59 -9.97 -5.98
N GLY A 391 17.65 -9.73 -6.77
CA GLY A 391 18.46 -10.81 -7.32
C GLY A 391 19.10 -11.67 -6.21
N PRO A 392 19.48 -12.93 -6.51
CA PRO A 392 19.97 -13.89 -5.53
C PRO A 392 21.23 -13.46 -4.77
N HIS A 393 21.98 -12.50 -5.32
CA HIS A 393 23.21 -11.94 -4.73
C HIS A 393 23.08 -10.45 -4.36
N SER A 394 21.87 -9.91 -4.41
CA SER A 394 21.59 -8.52 -4.05
C SER A 394 21.54 -8.35 -2.53
N HIS A 395 21.68 -7.11 -2.08
CA HIS A 395 21.57 -6.73 -0.68
C HIS A 395 20.41 -5.73 -0.50
N VAL A 396 19.65 -5.89 0.57
CA VAL A 396 18.60 -4.97 1.00
C VAL A 396 19.11 -4.20 2.22
N ARG A 397 18.95 -2.87 2.22
CA ARG A 397 19.32 -2.03 3.35
C ARG A 397 18.06 -1.48 4.00
N ALA A 398 17.88 -1.72 5.29
CA ALA A 398 16.81 -1.16 6.09
C ALA A 398 17.37 -0.11 7.03
N TYR A 399 16.73 1.06 7.10
CA TYR A 399 17.09 2.07 8.09
C TYR A 399 16.40 1.75 9.42
N ASP A 400 17.20 1.58 10.47
CA ASP A 400 16.73 1.43 11.84
C ASP A 400 16.75 2.80 12.53
N ALA A 401 15.57 3.41 12.67
CA ALA A 401 15.42 4.71 13.30
C ALA A 401 15.75 4.70 14.82
N ALA A 402 15.73 3.54 15.48
CA ALA A 402 16.08 3.45 16.90
C ALA A 402 17.60 3.46 17.11
N ALA A 403 18.33 2.83 16.18
CA ALA A 403 19.79 2.81 16.18
C ALA A 403 20.42 3.99 15.41
N ASP A 404 19.63 4.71 14.60
CA ASP A 404 20.10 5.70 13.62
C ASP A 404 21.16 5.12 12.66
N ASP A 405 20.95 3.88 12.21
CA ASP A 405 21.90 3.13 11.38
C ASP A 405 21.17 2.28 10.31
N PHE A 406 21.92 1.71 9.37
CA PHE A 406 21.40 0.80 8.35
C PHE A 406 21.78 -0.65 8.65
N VAL A 407 20.77 -1.52 8.68
CA VAL A 407 20.96 -2.97 8.70
C VAL A 407 20.97 -3.50 7.27
N VAL A 408 21.99 -4.27 6.92
CA VAL A 408 22.14 -4.88 5.60
C VAL A 408 21.75 -6.35 5.66
N TYR A 409 20.82 -6.73 4.80
CA TYR A 409 20.37 -8.11 4.59
C TYR A 409 20.86 -8.57 3.21
N GLY A 410 21.32 -9.81 3.09
CA GLY A 410 21.91 -10.37 1.89
C GLY A 410 21.36 -11.75 1.53
N SER A 411 22.20 -12.55 0.89
CA SER A 411 21.81 -13.86 0.35
C SER A 411 21.48 -14.89 1.45
N SER A 412 22.10 -14.81 2.64
CA SER A 412 21.80 -15.69 3.77
C SER A 412 20.38 -15.48 4.29
N GLU A 413 19.97 -14.23 4.47
CA GLU A 413 18.63 -13.91 4.97
C GLU A 413 17.58 -14.21 3.90
N ARG A 414 17.91 -13.97 2.62
CA ARG A 414 17.05 -14.39 1.50
C ARG A 414 16.86 -15.92 1.48
N ALA A 415 17.92 -16.70 1.67
CA ALA A 415 17.83 -18.16 1.72
C ALA A 415 16.93 -18.62 2.87
N ALA A 416 17.06 -18.03 4.07
CA ALA A 416 16.20 -18.34 5.19
C ALA A 416 14.71 -18.08 4.91
N VAL A 417 14.38 -16.99 4.19
CA VAL A 417 12.99 -16.70 3.77
C VAL A 417 12.47 -17.76 2.80
N LEU A 418 13.30 -18.24 1.87
CA LEU A 418 12.92 -19.29 0.92
C LEU A 418 12.79 -20.66 1.59
N ASP A 419 13.66 -20.97 2.56
CA ASP A 419 13.57 -22.17 3.37
C ASP A 419 12.26 -22.18 4.18
N GLU A 420 11.87 -21.05 4.75
CA GLU A 420 10.59 -20.89 5.46
C GLU A 420 9.39 -21.11 4.54
N ALA A 421 9.38 -20.49 3.35
CA ALA A 421 8.34 -20.74 2.35
C ALA A 421 8.30 -22.22 1.93
N GLY A 422 9.48 -22.86 1.78
CA GLY A 422 9.63 -24.28 1.48
C GLY A 422 9.07 -25.19 2.56
N MET A 423 9.24 -24.85 3.84
CA MET A 423 8.62 -25.59 4.94
C MET A 423 7.09 -25.54 4.89
N PHE A 424 6.50 -24.36 4.66
CA PHE A 424 5.05 -24.23 4.52
C PHE A 424 4.52 -25.02 3.32
N LEU A 425 5.20 -24.91 2.18
CA LEU A 425 4.83 -25.61 0.97
C LEU A 425 4.92 -27.13 1.15
N THR A 426 5.98 -27.63 1.77
CA THR A 426 6.14 -29.06 2.07
C THR A 426 5.01 -29.56 2.98
N GLY A 427 4.63 -28.77 4.00
CA GLY A 427 3.50 -29.10 4.86
C GLY A 427 2.20 -29.33 4.07
N ILE A 428 1.88 -28.40 3.16
CA ILE A 428 0.69 -28.51 2.30
C ILE A 428 0.81 -29.69 1.33
N ALA A 429 1.97 -29.80 0.65
CA ALA A 429 2.21 -30.83 -0.35
C ALA A 429 2.18 -32.26 0.21
N THR A 430 2.51 -32.44 1.50
CA THR A 430 2.38 -33.75 2.16
C THR A 430 0.94 -34.20 2.39
N GLU A 431 -0.01 -33.25 2.49
CA GLU A 431 -1.43 -33.56 2.63
C GLU A 431 -2.08 -33.80 1.28
N GLN A 432 -1.74 -32.97 0.29
CA GLN A 432 -2.25 -33.06 -1.08
C GLN A 432 -1.23 -32.50 -2.06
N PRO A 433 -0.97 -33.17 -3.20
CA PRO A 433 -0.12 -32.61 -4.23
C PRO A 433 -0.72 -31.29 -4.74
N PHE A 434 0.15 -30.29 -4.89
CA PHE A 434 -0.24 -28.95 -5.28
C PHE A 434 -0.89 -28.96 -6.67
N TRP A 435 -2.16 -28.61 -6.76
CA TRP A 435 -2.91 -28.68 -8.01
C TRP A 435 -2.68 -27.44 -8.89
N PRO A 436 -2.09 -27.58 -10.10
CA PRO A 436 -1.78 -26.46 -10.98
C PRO A 436 -3.00 -25.88 -11.74
N GLY A 437 -4.20 -26.42 -11.52
CA GLY A 437 -5.39 -26.13 -12.31
C GLY A 437 -5.70 -27.20 -13.35
N ASP A 438 -6.83 -27.03 -14.04
CA ASP A 438 -7.33 -27.96 -15.06
C ASP A 438 -6.94 -27.54 -16.48
N SER A 439 -7.04 -28.48 -17.43
CA SER A 439 -6.91 -28.22 -18.87
C SER A 439 -5.59 -27.54 -19.26
N LEU A 440 -4.49 -27.90 -18.57
CA LEU A 440 -3.18 -27.37 -18.85
C LEU A 440 -2.77 -27.63 -20.31
N LEU A 441 -2.24 -26.60 -20.95
CA LEU A 441 -1.66 -26.71 -22.27
C LEU A 441 -0.34 -27.49 -22.20
N PRO A 442 0.07 -28.18 -23.27
CA PRO A 442 1.35 -28.86 -23.29
C PRO A 442 2.50 -27.84 -23.16
N PRO A 443 3.59 -28.16 -22.43
CA PRO A 443 4.81 -27.35 -22.41
C PRO A 443 5.35 -27.14 -23.84
N LEU A 444 6.11 -26.07 -24.06
CA LEU A 444 6.76 -25.91 -25.36
C LEU A 444 7.83 -27.00 -25.45
N VAL A 445 7.64 -27.96 -26.36
CA VAL A 445 8.68 -28.95 -26.63
C VAL A 445 9.84 -28.20 -27.26
N SER A 446 10.82 -27.85 -26.45
CA SER A 446 12.09 -27.30 -26.93
C SER A 446 12.65 -28.28 -27.94
N ARG A 447 12.59 -27.90 -29.22
CA ARG A 447 13.30 -28.59 -30.30
C ARG A 447 14.78 -28.37 -30.00
N ARG A 448 15.38 -29.29 -29.21
CA ARG A 448 16.83 -29.32 -28.99
C ARG A 448 17.49 -29.31 -30.37
N ALA A 449 18.13 -28.20 -30.72
CA ALA A 449 19.00 -28.07 -31.89
C ALA A 449 20.41 -28.52 -31.51
#